data_AF-A0A5K0X691-F1
#
_entry.id   AF-A0A5K0X691-F1
#
_cell.length_a   1.000
_cell.length_b   1.000
_cell.length_c   1.000
_cell.angle_alpha   90.00
_cell.angle_beta   90.00
_cell.angle_gamma   90.00
#
_symmetry.space_group_name_H-M   'P 1'
#
loop_
_entity.id
_entity.type
_entity.pdbx_description
1 polymer ?
#
loop_
_entity_poly.entity_id
_entity_poly.type
_entity_poly.pdbx_seq_one_letter_code
_entity_poly.pdbx_strand_id
1 'polypeptide(L)' 'FEHKFTAQEKDWGHRSILALSDLRSPEKGYLVNDSCLVEVGISVQKTVGYRMYDDGESVEAAAQGK' A
#
# COMPACT_ATOMS: atom_id res chain seq x y z
N PHE A 1 1.37 -4.29 7.62
CA PHE A 1 1.52 -5.10 6.40
C PHE A 1 2.45 -4.36 5.46
N GLU A 2 3.35 -5.05 4.79
CA GLU A 2 4.26 -4.47 3.80
C GLU A 2 4.00 -5.15 2.46
N HIS A 3 4.08 -4.38 1.38
CA HIS A 3 3.93 -4.89 0.02
C HIS A 3 4.89 -4.15 -0.90
N LYS A 4 5.59 -4.91 -1.75
CA LYS A 4 6.44 -4.37 -2.79
C LYS A 4 5.64 -4.23 -4.07
N PHE A 5 5.25 -3.00 -4.38
CA PHE A 5 4.60 -2.69 -5.64
C PHE A 5 5.55 -2.95 -6.82
N THR A 6 5.04 -3.61 -7.85
CA THR A 6 5.75 -3.86 -9.11
C THR A 6 4.86 -3.51 -10.30
N ALA A 7 5.39 -3.58 -11.52
CA ALA A 7 4.57 -3.40 -12.71
C ALA A 7 3.51 -4.50 -12.88
N GLN A 8 3.75 -5.68 -12.29
CA GLN A 8 2.86 -6.84 -12.33
C GLN A 8 1.89 -6.87 -11.14
N GLU A 9 2.35 -6.44 -9.97
CA GLU A 9 1.58 -6.38 -8.73
C GLU A 9 1.39 -4.92 -8.33
N LYS A 10 0.29 -4.34 -8.79
CA LYS A 10 -0.01 -2.91 -8.65
C LYS A 10 -0.92 -2.59 -7.47
N ASP A 11 -1.56 -3.61 -6.91
CA ASP A 11 -2.52 -3.49 -5.82
C ASP A 11 -2.15 -4.37 -4.63
N TRP A 12 -2.65 -3.96 -3.47
CA TRP A 12 -2.47 -4.68 -2.23
C TRP A 12 -3.64 -4.40 -1.30
N GLY A 13 -3.94 -5.35 -0.43
CA GLY A 13 -4.93 -5.18 0.61
C GLY A 13 -5.48 -6.50 1.12
N HIS A 14 -6.59 -6.41 1.84
CA HIS A 14 -7.33 -7.56 2.32
C HIS A 14 -8.62 -7.72 1.52
N ARG A 15 -8.92 -8.96 1.14
CA ARG A 15 -10.17 -9.29 0.43
C ARG A 15 -11.42 -9.12 1.29
N SER A 16 -11.25 -9.15 2.61
CA SER A 16 -12.32 -8.95 3.58
C SER A 16 -11.77 -8.13 4.75
N ILE A 17 -12.23 -6.89 4.87
CA ILE A 17 -11.81 -5.95 5.92
C ILE A 17 -12.87 -5.90 7.03
N LEU A 18 -14.14 -6.01 6.64
CA LEU A 18 -15.30 -5.95 7.52
C LEU A 18 -16.41 -6.83 6.95
N ALA A 19 -17.11 -7.56 7.82
CA ALA A 19 -18.28 -8.33 7.40
C ALA A 19 -19.40 -7.37 6.96
N LEU A 20 -20.16 -7.76 5.93
CA LEU A 20 -21.27 -6.95 5.45
C LEU A 20 -22.37 -6.74 6.51
N SER A 21 -22.56 -7.72 7.40
CA SER A 21 -23.45 -7.61 8.57
C SER A 21 -23.01 -6.51 9.53
N ASP A 22 -21.70 -6.39 9.77
CA ASP A 22 -21.14 -5.38 10.67
C ASP A 22 -21.17 -4.00 10.05
N LEU A 23 -20.84 -3.87 8.75
CA LEU A 23 -20.94 -2.62 8.01
C LEU A 23 -22.35 -2.02 8.07
N ARG A 24 -23.37 -2.88 7.97
CA ARG A 24 -24.78 -2.48 7.96
C ARG A 24 -25.39 -2.32 9.35
N SER A 25 -24.68 -2.69 10.41
CA SER A 25 -25.20 -2.61 11.77
C SER A 25 -25.27 -1.15 12.23
N PRO A 26 -26.47 -0.60 12.53
CA PRO A 26 -26.59 0.78 12.99
C PRO A 26 -25.85 1.03 14.31
N GLU A 27 -25.71 0.01 15.17
CA GLU A 27 -25.01 0.10 16.45
C GLU A 27 -23.50 0.31 16.30
N LYS A 28 -22.94 -0.12 15.17
CA LYS A 28 -21.50 0.04 14.88
C LYS A 28 -21.16 1.41 14.31
N GLY A 29 -22.13 2.09 13.68
CA GLY A 29 -21.95 3.43 13.14
C GLY A 29 -21.04 3.54 11.91
N TYR A 30 -20.68 2.43 11.25
CA TYR A 30 -19.81 2.46 10.07
C TYR A 30 -20.48 3.02 8.80
N LEU A 31 -21.80 2.89 8.70
CA LEU A 31 -22.60 3.34 7.55
C LEU A 31 -23.64 4.36 8.03
N VAL A 32 -23.55 5.58 7.54
CA VAL A 32 -24.48 6.68 7.84
C VAL A 32 -24.90 7.31 6.52
N ASN A 33 -26.20 7.44 6.27
CA ASN A 33 -26.74 7.96 5.01
C ASN A 33 -26.15 7.25 3.77
N ASP A 34 -26.12 5.90 3.82
CA ASP A 34 -25.56 5.05 2.76
C ASP A 34 -24.10 5.38 2.40
N SER A 35 -23.37 6.02 3.32
CA SER A 35 -21.99 6.45 3.14
C SER A 35 -21.11 5.91 4.28
N CYS A 36 -19.91 5.44 3.94
CA CYS A 36 -18.90 5.02 4.90
C CYS A 36 -17.56 5.69 4.58
N LEU A 37 -16.79 6.00 5.62
CA LEU A 37 -15.45 6.58 5.48
C LEU A 37 -14.40 5.48 5.66
N VAL A 38 -13.50 5.34 4.69
CA VAL A 38 -12.38 4.40 4.74
C VAL A 38 -11.09 5.19 4.72
N GLU A 39 -10.30 5.08 5.79
CA GLU A 39 -9.01 5.75 5.93
C GLU A 39 -7.86 4.74 5.83
N VAL A 40 -6.79 5.12 5.14
CA VAL A 40 -5.60 4.28 4.98
C VAL A 40 -4.35 5.10 5.21
N GLY A 41 -3.54 4.68 6.17
CA GLY A 41 -2.21 5.23 6.41
C GLY A 41 -1.15 4.48 5.59
N ILE A 42 -0.39 5.20 4.77
CA ILE A 42 0.66 4.63 3.91
C ILE A 42 2.00 5.29 4.26
N SER A 43 3.02 4.47 4.47
CA SER A 43 4.42 4.91 4.54
C SER A 43 5.21 4.20 3.45
N VAL A 44 6.00 4.95 2.70
CA VAL A 44 6.79 4.44 1.57
C VAL A 44 8.26 4.45 1.95
N GLN A 45 8.93 3.31 1.81
CA GLN A 45 10.38 3.24 1.93
C GLN A 45 11.02 3.46 0.57
N LYS A 46 11.98 4.39 0.50
CA LYS A 46 12.79 4.58 -0.71
C LYS A 46 13.74 3.39 -0.82
N THR A 47 13.49 2.49 -1.77
CA THR A 47 14.48 1.47 -2.12
C THR A 47 15.59 2.13 -2.93
N VAL A 48 16.79 2.26 -2.36
CA VAL A 48 17.98 2.64 -3.13
C VAL A 48 18.42 1.40 -3.88
N GLY A 49 18.27 1.41 -5.20
CA GLY A 49 18.87 0.39 -6.05
C GLY A 49 20.37 0.66 -6.15
N TYR A 50 21.21 -0.27 -5.72
CA TYR A 50 22.62 -0.23 -6.08
C TYR A 50 22.77 -0.96 -7.42
N ARG A 51 23.33 -0.28 -8.43
CA ARG A 51 23.87 -1.02 -9.57
C ARG A 51 25.23 -1.54 -9.12
N MET A 52 25.31 -2.85 -8.92
CA MET A 52 26.59 -3.54 -8.77
C MET A 52 27.12 -3.77 -10.18
N TYR A 53 28.29 -3.24 -10.49
CA TYR A 53 29.03 -3.60 -11.70
C TYR A 53 29.95 -4.79 -11.37
N ASP A 54 30.33 -5.57 -12.40
CA ASP A 54 31.14 -6.79 -12.24
C ASP A 54 32.52 -6.54 -11.60
N ASP A 55 32.97 -5.28 -11.55
CA ASP A 55 34.20 -4.83 -10.88
C ASP A 55 34.03 -4.51 -9.39
N GLY A 56 32.83 -4.71 -8.84
CA GLY A 56 32.53 -4.54 -7.41
C GLY A 56 32.27 -3.09 -6.99
N GLU A 57 32.17 -2.16 -7.94
CA GLU A 57 31.79 -0.78 -7.63
C GLU A 57 30.26 -0.65 -7.52
N SER A 58 29.79 -0.02 -6.45
CA SER A 58 28.36 0.21 -6.20
C SER A 58 28.04 1.69 -6.29
N VAL A 59 27.16 2.05 -7.23
CA VAL A 59 26.65 3.41 -7.37
C VAL A 59 25.18 3.46 -6.97
N GLU A 60 24.80 4.48 -6.21
CA GLU A 60 23.42 4.76 -5.89
C GLU A 60 22.65 5.07 -7.18
N ALA A 61 21.68 4.23 -7.55
CA ALA A 61 20.74 4.57 -8.60
C ALA A 61 19.82 5.66 -8.05
N ALA A 62 20.02 6.90 -8.48
CA ALA A 62 19.13 8.00 -8.18
C ALA A 62 17.71 7.64 -8.67
N ALA A 63 16.80 7.39 -7.73
CA ALA A 63 15.38 7.29 -8.03
C ALA A 63 14.93 8.64 -8.59
N GLN A 64 14.62 8.67 -9.89
CA GLN A 64 14.17 9.86 -10.60
C GLN A 64 12.79 10.26 -10.04
N GLY A 65 12.77 11.29 -9.19
CA GLY A 65 11.53 11.92 -8.76
C GLY A 65 10.88 12.66 -9.94
N LYS A 66 9.59 12.45 -10.12
CA LYS A 66 8.68 13.41 -10.75
C LYS A 66 7.51 13.64 -9.82
#